data_AF-A0A7X2MPR2-F1
#
_entry.id   AF-A0A7X2MPR2-F1
#
_cell.length_a   1.000
_cell.length_b   1.000
_cell.length_c   1.000
_cell.angle_alpha   90.00
_cell.angle_beta   90.00
_cell.angle_gamma   90.00
#
_symmetry.space_group_name_H-M   'P 1'
#
loop_
_entity.id
_entity.type
_entity.pdbx_description
1 polymer ?
#
loop_
_entity_poly.entity_id
_entity_poly.type
_entity_poly.pdbx_seq_one_letter_code
_entity_poly.pdbx_strand_id
1 'polypeptide(L)'
;MPKVGMQPIRRRQLIDATLSTINEVGINDATIAQIARRAGVSTGIISHYFKDKNGLLEATMRDVTRQLREAVLSRLEPLAGASAEQRLCAIVEGNFDDTQVHTAVMKAWLDFWSSSMHQPQLNRLERVSSRRLYSTLVVEFRRELPLEKALLAAH
;
A
#
# COMPACT_ATOMS: atom_id res chain seq x y z
N MET A 1 9.69 -12.07 27.59
CA MET A 1 9.84 -12.42 26.17
C MET A 1 8.46 -12.64 25.56
N PRO A 2 8.14 -12.15 24.35
CA PRO A 2 6.89 -12.49 23.68
C PRO A 2 6.85 -14.00 23.38
N LYS A 3 5.70 -14.67 23.56
CA LYS A 3 5.54 -16.08 23.17
C LYS A 3 5.84 -16.23 21.67
N VAL A 4 6.52 -17.32 21.28
CA VAL A 4 6.78 -17.67 19.87
C VAL A 4 5.45 -17.61 19.10
N GLY A 5 5.40 -16.88 17.98
CA GLY A 5 4.17 -16.63 17.20
C GLY A 5 3.41 -15.33 17.53
N MET A 6 3.72 -14.62 18.63
CA MET A 6 3.07 -13.33 18.94
C MET A 6 3.59 -12.16 18.12
N GLN A 7 4.83 -12.26 17.60
CA GLN A 7 5.47 -11.16 16.90
C GLN A 7 4.70 -10.75 15.62
N PRO A 8 4.28 -11.66 14.73
CA PRO A 8 3.50 -11.30 13.54
C PRO A 8 2.12 -10.72 13.89
N ILE A 9 1.44 -11.30 14.89
CA ILE A 9 0.13 -10.83 15.37
C ILE A 9 0.23 -9.39 15.89
N ARG A 10 1.25 -9.10 16.72
CA ARG A 10 1.48 -7.75 17.25
C ARG A 10 1.84 -6.75 16.16
N ARG A 11 2.66 -7.14 15.19
CA ARG A 11 2.97 -6.27 14.04
C ARG A 11 1.70 -5.94 13.26
N ARG A 12 0.86 -6.93 12.98
CA ARG A 12 -0.39 -6.73 12.24
C ARG A 12 -1.35 -5.82 13.00
N GLN A 13 -1.54 -6.08 14.29
CA GLN A 13 -2.36 -5.25 15.18
C GLN A 13 -1.95 -3.76 15.15
N LEU A 14 -0.63 -3.50 15.17
CA LEU A 14 -0.10 -2.14 15.12
C LEU A 14 -0.29 -1.49 13.74
N ILE A 15 -0.15 -2.24 12.65
CA ILE A 15 -0.42 -1.76 11.29
C ILE A 15 -1.90 -1.40 11.14
N ASP A 16 -2.82 -2.26 11.57
CA ASP A 16 -4.26 -2.03 11.46
C ASP A 16 -4.70 -0.83 12.32
N ALA A 17 -4.14 -0.69 13.53
CA ALA A 17 -4.37 0.47 14.38
C ALA A 17 -3.80 1.77 13.77
N THR A 18 -2.66 1.68 13.08
CA THR A 18 -2.05 2.83 12.38
C THR A 18 -2.95 3.29 11.24
N LEU A 19 -3.39 2.38 10.37
CA LEU A 19 -4.34 2.71 9.28
C LEU A 19 -5.61 3.35 9.80
N SER A 20 -6.19 2.79 10.86
CA SER A 20 -7.41 3.30 11.44
C SER A 20 -7.22 4.69 12.07
N THR A 21 -6.03 4.97 12.63
CA THR A 21 -5.71 6.29 13.18
C THR A 21 -5.50 7.31 12.05
N ILE A 22 -4.77 6.94 11.00
CA ILE A 22 -4.57 7.77 9.81
C ILE A 22 -5.91 8.12 9.16
N ASN A 23 -6.83 7.15 9.04
CA ASN A 23 -8.17 7.42 8.52
C ASN A 23 -8.91 8.51 9.32
N GLU A 24 -8.75 8.52 10.65
CA GLU A 24 -9.48 9.43 11.52
C GLU A 24 -8.88 10.84 11.57
N VAL A 25 -7.54 10.94 11.68
CA VAL A 25 -6.85 12.22 11.93
C VAL A 25 -5.82 12.59 10.87
N GLY A 26 -5.54 11.72 9.92
CA GLY A 26 -4.50 11.88 8.90
C GLY A 26 -3.09 11.48 9.35
N ILE A 27 -2.16 11.33 8.40
CA ILE A 27 -0.77 10.87 8.67
C ILE A 27 0.00 11.85 9.58
N ASN A 28 -0.18 13.14 9.36
CA ASN A 28 0.57 14.18 10.09
C ASN A 28 0.18 14.19 11.57
N ASP A 29 -1.12 14.17 11.87
CA ASP A 29 -1.64 14.26 13.24
C ASP A 29 -1.65 12.91 13.97
N ALA A 30 -1.45 11.78 13.28
CA ALA A 30 -1.36 10.47 13.93
C ALA A 30 -0.16 10.36 14.87
N THR A 31 -0.39 10.16 16.16
CA THR A 31 0.68 10.02 17.18
C THR A 31 0.88 8.56 17.61
N ILE A 32 2.10 8.24 18.08
CA ILE A 32 2.40 6.93 18.70
C ILE A 32 1.45 6.62 19.85
N ALA A 33 1.06 7.64 20.63
CA ALA A 33 0.15 7.48 21.76
C ALA A 33 -1.27 7.09 21.32
N GLN A 34 -1.83 7.74 20.29
CA GLN A 34 -3.13 7.38 19.72
C GLN A 34 -3.12 5.97 19.15
N ILE A 35 -2.07 5.62 18.40
CA ILE A 35 -1.94 4.29 17.77
C ILE A 35 -1.80 3.20 18.83
N ALA A 36 -0.93 3.40 19.84
CA ALA A 36 -0.74 2.44 20.92
C ALA A 36 -2.04 2.22 21.72
N ARG A 37 -2.76 3.31 22.02
CA ARG A 37 -4.07 3.25 22.67
C ARG A 37 -5.07 2.45 21.84
N ARG A 38 -5.17 2.71 20.54
CA ARG A 38 -6.06 1.98 19.62
C ARG A 38 -5.70 0.50 19.51
N ALA A 39 -4.40 0.18 19.51
CA ALA A 39 -3.93 -1.20 19.50
C ALA A 39 -4.01 -1.89 20.88
N GLY A 40 -4.40 -1.20 21.96
CA GLY A 40 -4.43 -1.77 23.30
C GLY A 40 -3.05 -2.20 23.80
N VAL A 41 -2.00 -1.44 23.47
CA VAL A 41 -0.61 -1.71 23.88
C VAL A 41 0.06 -0.48 24.46
N SER A 42 1.20 -0.66 25.14
CA SER A 42 2.05 0.46 25.55
C SER A 42 2.80 1.06 24.36
N THR A 43 3.15 2.34 24.45
CA THR A 43 3.93 3.05 23.42
C THR A 43 5.30 2.41 23.19
N GLY A 44 5.93 1.85 24.24
CA GLY A 44 7.23 1.17 24.15
C GLY A 44 7.22 -0.07 23.24
N ILE A 45 6.05 -0.71 23.06
CA ILE A 45 5.91 -1.81 22.09
C ILE A 45 6.16 -1.28 20.66
N ILE A 46 5.69 -0.08 20.31
CA ILE A 46 5.93 0.46 18.96
C ILE A 46 7.43 0.66 18.71
N SER A 47 8.15 1.25 19.66
CA SER A 47 9.61 1.40 19.55
C SER A 47 10.33 0.06 19.43
N HIS A 48 9.88 -0.98 20.14
CA HIS A 48 10.45 -2.32 20.04
C HIS A 48 10.29 -2.94 18.64
N TYR A 49 9.12 -2.79 18.00
CA TYR A 49 8.82 -3.44 16.72
C TYR A 49 9.18 -2.60 15.49
N PHE A 50 9.17 -1.28 15.61
CA PHE A 50 9.22 -0.35 14.49
C PHE A 50 10.21 0.81 14.69
N LYS A 51 10.95 0.83 15.81
CA LYS A 51 11.92 1.87 16.21
C LYS A 51 11.25 3.20 16.57
N ASP A 52 10.46 3.77 15.68
CA ASP A 52 9.83 5.08 15.82
C ASP A 52 8.51 5.19 15.00
N LYS A 53 7.89 6.38 15.00
CA LYS A 53 6.67 6.67 14.22
C LYS A 53 6.89 6.43 12.73
N ASN A 54 8.04 6.83 12.20
CA ASN A 54 8.33 6.76 10.77
C ASN A 54 8.50 5.30 10.32
N GLY A 55 9.17 4.46 11.11
CA GLY A 55 9.28 3.03 10.84
C GLY A 55 7.93 2.32 10.89
N LEU A 56 7.02 2.75 11.77
CA LEU A 56 5.65 2.23 11.82
C LEU A 56 4.83 2.67 10.60
N LEU A 57 4.92 3.94 10.20
CA LEU A 57 4.27 4.45 9.00
C LEU A 57 4.81 3.75 7.73
N GLU A 58 6.13 3.57 7.61
CA GLU A 58 6.72 2.84 6.49
C GLU A 58 6.20 1.41 6.41
N ALA A 59 6.18 0.69 7.55
CA ALA A 59 5.68 -0.68 7.59
C ALA A 59 4.19 -0.76 7.22
N THR A 60 3.42 0.23 7.66
CA THR A 60 1.99 0.35 7.36
C THR A 60 1.75 0.57 5.87
N MET A 61 2.43 1.54 5.26
CA MET A 61 2.29 1.83 3.83
C MET A 61 2.85 0.73 2.93
N ARG A 62 3.90 0.04 3.38
CA ARG A 62 4.40 -1.17 2.72
C ARG A 62 3.35 -2.28 2.69
N ASP A 63 2.58 -2.42 3.77
CA ASP A 63 1.51 -3.40 3.83
C ASP A 63 0.36 -3.04 2.88
N VAL A 64 -0.05 -1.77 2.84
CA VAL A 64 -1.07 -1.26 1.90
C VAL A 64 -0.66 -1.47 0.45
N THR A 65 0.55 -1.06 0.06
CA THR A 65 1.06 -1.22 -1.31
C THR A 65 1.21 -2.70 -1.71
N ARG A 66 1.51 -3.58 -0.75
CA ARG A 66 1.53 -5.03 -0.97
C ARG A 66 0.13 -5.58 -1.22
N GLN A 67 -0.86 -5.20 -0.41
CA GLN A 67 -2.26 -5.61 -0.59
C GLN A 67 -2.81 -5.15 -1.94
N LEU A 68 -2.52 -3.90 -2.35
CA LEU A 68 -2.90 -3.38 -3.67
C LEU A 68 -2.32 -4.25 -4.80
N ARG A 69 -1.04 -4.61 -4.71
CA ARG A 69 -0.40 -5.50 -5.68
C ARG A 69 -1.07 -6.86 -5.74
N GLU A 70 -1.36 -7.46 -4.58
CA GLU A 70 -2.03 -8.76 -4.49
C GLU A 70 -3.43 -8.70 -5.11
N ALA A 71 -4.19 -7.63 -4.88
CA ALA A 71 -5.51 -7.40 -5.45
C ALA A 71 -5.50 -7.27 -6.98
N VAL A 72 -4.45 -6.68 -7.56
CA VAL A 72 -4.26 -6.63 -9.02
C VAL A 72 -3.86 -8.01 -9.56
N LEU A 73 -2.91 -8.68 -8.93
CA LEU A 73 -2.42 -9.99 -9.40
C LEU A 73 -3.53 -11.06 -9.36
N SER A 74 -4.34 -11.11 -8.30
CA SER A 74 -5.43 -12.08 -8.17
C SER A 74 -6.50 -11.90 -9.25
N ARG A 75 -6.68 -10.69 -9.78
CA ARG A 75 -7.56 -10.40 -10.92
C ARG A 75 -6.95 -10.76 -12.26
N LEU A 76 -5.63 -10.64 -12.39
CA LEU A 76 -4.91 -10.96 -13.62
C LEU A 76 -4.68 -12.47 -13.83
N GLU A 77 -4.52 -13.24 -12.76
CA GLU A 77 -4.32 -14.70 -12.82
C GLU A 77 -5.39 -15.45 -13.63
N PRO A 78 -6.71 -15.27 -13.38
CA PRO A 78 -7.74 -15.97 -14.16
C PRO A 78 -7.83 -15.49 -15.62
N LEU A 79 -7.20 -14.35 -15.94
CA LEU A 79 -7.23 -13.72 -17.27
C LEU A 79 -5.97 -14.01 -18.10
N ALA A 80 -5.21 -15.06 -17.78
CA ALA A 80 -3.94 -15.36 -18.46
C ALA A 80 -4.08 -15.49 -20.00
N GLY A 81 -5.19 -16.06 -20.48
CA GLY A 81 -5.50 -16.20 -21.92
C GLY A 81 -6.36 -15.07 -22.51
N ALA A 82 -6.77 -14.09 -21.70
CA ALA A 82 -7.66 -13.01 -22.10
C ALA A 82 -6.95 -11.98 -22.99
N SER A 83 -7.73 -11.12 -23.64
CA SER A 83 -7.21 -10.00 -24.44
C SER A 83 -6.45 -9.00 -23.55
N ALA A 84 -5.56 -8.21 -24.15
CA ALA A 84 -4.85 -7.14 -23.44
C ALA A 84 -5.83 -6.13 -22.82
N GLU A 85 -6.90 -5.78 -23.54
CA GLU A 85 -7.95 -4.89 -23.05
C GLU A 85 -8.59 -5.39 -21.76
N GLN A 86 -9.04 -6.65 -21.72
CA GLN A 86 -9.68 -7.24 -20.54
C GLN A 86 -8.74 -7.21 -19.32
N ARG A 87 -7.45 -7.46 -19.54
CA ARG A 87 -6.44 -7.43 -18.48
C ARG A 87 -6.10 -6.03 -18.02
N LEU A 88 -6.06 -5.05 -18.93
CA LEU A 88 -5.91 -3.63 -18.59
C LEU A 88 -7.10 -3.15 -17.75
N CYS A 89 -8.33 -3.51 -18.13
CA CYS A 89 -9.52 -3.23 -17.30
C CYS A 89 -9.39 -3.86 -15.91
N ALA A 90 -8.96 -5.11 -15.81
CA ALA A 90 -8.75 -5.78 -14.51
C ALA A 90 -7.69 -5.10 -13.64
N ILE A 91 -6.64 -4.51 -14.24
CA ILE A 91 -5.65 -3.70 -13.51
C ILE A 91 -6.31 -2.45 -12.95
N VAL A 92 -7.10 -1.73 -13.75
CA VAL A 92 -7.83 -0.54 -13.31
C VAL A 92 -8.79 -0.91 -12.18
N GLU A 93 -9.61 -1.93 -12.35
CA GLU A 93 -10.54 -2.43 -11.32
C GLU A 93 -9.83 -2.82 -10.02
N GLY A 94 -8.67 -3.49 -10.11
CA GLY A 94 -7.87 -3.84 -8.94
C GLY A 94 -7.33 -2.63 -8.16
N ASN A 95 -7.10 -1.50 -8.82
CA ASN A 95 -6.69 -0.25 -8.17
C ASN A 95 -7.86 0.50 -7.52
N PHE A 96 -9.08 0.27 -7.98
CA PHE A 96 -10.30 0.92 -7.49
C PHE A 96 -11.26 -0.03 -6.77
N ASP A 97 -10.78 -1.20 -6.35
CA ASP A 97 -11.55 -2.17 -5.57
C ASP A 97 -12.16 -1.52 -4.31
N ASP A 98 -13.31 -2.01 -3.84
CA ASP A 98 -14.04 -1.50 -2.66
C ASP A 98 -13.16 -1.41 -1.42
N THR A 99 -12.18 -2.32 -1.29
CA THR A 99 -11.17 -2.32 -0.22
C THR A 99 -10.18 -1.14 -0.31
N GLN A 100 -10.01 -0.54 -1.49
CA GLN A 100 -9.14 0.60 -1.78
C GLN A 100 -9.91 1.94 -1.86
N VAL A 101 -11.21 1.91 -2.21
CA VAL A 101 -12.04 3.12 -2.37
C VAL A 101 -12.95 3.43 -1.19
N HIS A 102 -12.94 2.63 -0.12
CA HIS A 102 -13.54 3.06 1.14
C HIS A 102 -12.93 4.42 1.54
N THR A 103 -13.76 5.40 1.90
CA THR A 103 -13.38 6.81 2.17
C THR A 103 -12.12 6.93 3.04
N ALA A 104 -11.94 5.97 3.94
CA ALA A 104 -10.79 5.83 4.81
C ALA A 104 -9.45 5.58 4.11
N VAL A 105 -9.43 4.62 3.19
CA VAL A 105 -8.23 4.20 2.47
C VAL A 105 -7.84 5.24 1.44
N MET A 106 -8.83 5.86 0.79
CA MET A 106 -8.59 7.00 -0.11
C MET A 106 -7.92 8.18 0.60
N LYS A 107 -8.37 8.56 1.81
CA LYS A 107 -7.71 9.58 2.63
C LYS A 107 -6.28 9.20 2.98
N ALA A 108 -6.06 7.95 3.38
CA ALA A 108 -4.72 7.44 3.68
C ALA A 108 -3.80 7.50 2.45
N TRP A 109 -4.31 7.25 1.24
CA TRP A 109 -3.56 7.38 -0.01
C TRP A 109 -3.19 8.83 -0.33
N LEU A 110 -4.14 9.77 -0.21
CA LEU A 110 -3.89 11.19 -0.42
C LEU A 110 -2.85 11.74 0.57
N ASP A 111 -3.00 11.41 1.85
CA ASP A 111 -2.03 11.78 2.87
C ASP A 111 -0.66 11.16 2.61
N PHE A 112 -0.62 9.91 2.13
CA PHE A 112 0.61 9.23 1.80
C PHE A 112 1.33 9.90 0.63
N TRP A 113 0.63 10.21 -0.46
CA TRP A 113 1.24 10.92 -1.60
C TRP A 113 1.70 12.32 -1.20
N SER A 114 0.94 13.03 -0.38
CA SER A 114 1.36 14.32 0.17
C SER A 114 2.63 14.20 1.03
N SER A 115 2.66 13.18 1.90
CA SER A 115 3.80 12.92 2.78
C SER A 115 5.02 12.42 2.03
N SER A 116 4.85 11.66 0.94
CA SER A 116 5.93 11.09 0.14
C SER A 116 6.73 12.15 -0.63
N MET A 117 6.16 13.34 -0.83
CA MET A 117 6.90 14.50 -1.36
C MET A 117 7.96 15.02 -0.39
N HIS A 118 7.78 14.77 0.91
CA HIS A 118 8.60 15.37 1.98
C HIS A 118 9.39 14.33 2.80
N GLN A 119 9.00 13.05 2.73
CA GLN A 119 9.60 11.97 3.53
C GLN A 119 10.31 10.93 2.62
N PRO A 120 11.65 10.83 2.64
CA PRO A 120 12.41 9.97 1.74
C PRO A 120 12.02 8.48 1.80
N GLN A 121 11.69 7.97 2.98
CA GLN A 121 11.31 6.56 3.18
C GLN A 121 9.98 6.24 2.50
N LEU A 122 9.00 7.15 2.58
CA LEU A 122 7.70 7.03 1.92
C LEU A 122 7.82 7.26 0.42
N ASN A 123 8.65 8.24 -0.01
CA ASN A 123 8.98 8.46 -1.42
C ASN A 123 9.50 7.18 -2.09
N ARG A 124 10.41 6.47 -1.41
CA ARG A 124 10.96 5.21 -1.91
C ARG A 124 9.86 4.16 -2.11
N LEU A 125 8.89 4.06 -1.20
CA LEU A 125 7.77 3.12 -1.32
C LEU A 125 6.86 3.48 -2.48
N GLU A 126 6.50 4.76 -2.61
CA GLU A 126 5.68 5.28 -3.71
C GLU A 126 6.35 4.95 -5.06
N ARG A 127 7.65 5.25 -5.21
CA ARG A 127 8.39 4.99 -6.46
C ARG A 127 8.46 3.52 -6.82
N VAL A 128 8.57 2.64 -5.83
CA VAL A 128 8.54 1.18 -6.06
C VAL A 128 7.15 0.75 -6.52
N SER A 129 6.10 1.27 -5.90
CA SER A 129 4.71 0.96 -6.25
C SER A 129 4.36 1.46 -7.65
N SER A 130 4.67 2.72 -7.95
CA SER A 130 4.46 3.37 -9.25
C SER A 130 5.22 2.66 -10.37
N ARG A 131 6.52 2.36 -10.18
CA ARG A 131 7.31 1.61 -11.18
C ARG A 131 6.75 0.22 -11.46
N ARG A 132 6.21 -0.46 -10.45
CA ARG A 132 5.61 -1.79 -10.64
C ARG A 132 4.34 -1.69 -11.49
N LEU A 133 3.45 -0.75 -11.17
CA LEU A 133 2.24 -0.51 -11.95
C LEU A 133 2.59 -0.18 -13.41
N TYR A 134 3.52 0.76 -13.62
CA TYR A 134 4.02 1.12 -14.94
C TYR A 134 4.55 -0.10 -15.71
N SER A 135 5.43 -0.90 -15.10
CA SER A 135 5.95 -2.12 -15.74
C SER A 135 4.84 -3.12 -16.09
N THR A 136 3.84 -3.29 -15.23
CA THR A 136 2.69 -4.16 -15.50
C THR A 136 1.88 -3.64 -16.69
N LEU A 137 1.57 -2.34 -16.75
CA LEU A 137 0.88 -1.72 -17.88
C LEU A 137 1.67 -1.89 -19.18
N VAL A 138 2.99 -1.65 -19.16
CA VAL A 138 3.85 -1.85 -20.34
C VAL A 138 3.78 -3.30 -20.82
N VAL A 139 3.83 -4.28 -19.92
CA VAL A 139 3.73 -5.70 -20.29
C VAL A 139 2.39 -6.00 -20.99
N GLU A 140 1.28 -5.47 -20.49
CA GLU A 140 -0.02 -5.69 -21.11
C GLU A 140 -0.16 -4.97 -22.46
N PHE A 141 0.27 -3.71 -22.57
CA PHE A 141 0.28 -2.98 -23.84
C PHE A 141 1.19 -3.63 -24.88
N ARG A 142 2.32 -4.22 -24.46
CA ARG A 142 3.26 -4.93 -25.35
C ARG A 142 2.65 -6.14 -26.06
N ARG A 143 1.53 -6.66 -25.60
CA ARG A 143 0.82 -7.77 -26.25
C ARG A 143 0.22 -7.35 -27.60
N GLU A 144 -0.16 -6.07 -27.74
CA GLU A 144 -0.81 -5.52 -28.94
C GLU A 144 0.03 -4.41 -29.62
N LEU A 145 0.96 -3.80 -28.89
CA LEU A 145 1.75 -2.65 -29.36
C LEU A 145 3.27 -2.93 -29.39
N PRO A 146 4.01 -2.35 -30.37
CA PRO A 146 5.46 -2.25 -30.31
C PRO A 146 5.94 -1.56 -29.03
N LEU A 147 7.16 -1.86 -28.58
CA LEU A 147 7.68 -1.39 -27.29
C LEU A 147 7.61 0.13 -27.10
N GLU A 148 8.00 0.90 -28.10
CA GLU A 148 7.97 2.36 -28.03
C GLU A 148 6.54 2.89 -27.78
N LYS A 149 5.54 2.34 -28.47
CA LYS A 149 4.14 2.71 -28.28
C LYS A 149 3.57 2.20 -26.95
N ALA A 150 4.00 1.03 -26.48
CA ALA A 150 3.60 0.48 -25.19
C ALA A 150 4.14 1.30 -24.01
N LEU A 151 5.39 1.78 -24.10
CA LEU A 151 5.98 2.69 -23.11
C LEU A 151 5.20 4.01 -23.05
N LEU A 152 4.85 4.57 -24.22
CA LEU A 152 4.07 5.81 -24.29
C LEU A 152 2.64 5.63 -23.75
N ALA A 153 1.98 4.51 -24.02
CA ALA A 153 0.62 4.24 -23.55
C ALA A 153 0.51 3.98 -22.04
N ALA A 154 1.60 3.53 -21.41
CA ALA A 154 1.65 3.26 -19.98
C ALA A 154 1.99 4.49 -19.12
N HIS A 155 2.38 5.61 -19.75
CA HIS A 155 2.86 6.84 -19.12
C HIS A 155 1.74 7.88 -18.97
#